data_AF-A0A520XZ41-F1
#
_entry.id   AF-A0A520XZ41-F1
#
_cell.length_a   1.000
_cell.length_b   1.000
_cell.length_c   1.000
_cell.angle_alpha   90.00
_cell.angle_beta   90.00
_cell.angle_gamma   90.00
#
_symmetry.space_group_name_H-M   'P 1'
#
loop_
_entity.id
_entity.type
_entity.pdbx_description
1 polymer ?
#
loop_
_entity_poly.entity_id
_entity_poly.type
_entity_poly.pdbx_seq_one_letter_code
_entity_poly.pdbx_strand_id
1 'polypeptide(L)' 'MSSMGEDFIAGGDFFGAIMAGFLLGLGGDYIFGTRPVFVVSGIIAGSITGFYVMFRHLKDASG' A
#
# COMPACT_ATOMS: atom_id res chain seq x y z
N MET A 1 -12.98 21.63 -4.37
CA MET A 1 -12.60 20.38 -5.04
C MET A 1 -13.71 19.37 -4.81
N SER A 2 -14.09 18.58 -5.82
CA SER A 2 -15.13 17.54 -5.66
C SER A 2 -14.60 16.39 -4.82
N SER A 3 -15.42 15.82 -3.92
CA SER A 3 -15.03 14.67 -3.06
C SER A 3 -14.48 13.50 -3.87
N MET A 4 -14.95 13.35 -5.12
CA MET A 4 -14.48 12.38 -6.08
C MET A 4 -12.95 12.45 -6.36
N GLY A 5 -12.36 13.64 -6.28
CA GLY A 5 -10.92 13.81 -6.44
C GLY A 5 -10.11 13.31 -5.25
N GLU A 6 -10.60 13.54 -4.03
CA GLU A 6 -9.96 13.05 -2.80
C GLU A 6 -10.07 11.53 -2.68
N ASP A 7 -11.22 10.95 -2.99
CA ASP A 7 -11.43 9.50 -2.97
C ASP A 7 -10.50 8.79 -3.98
N PHE A 8 -10.28 9.40 -5.15
CA PHE A 8 -9.37 8.88 -6.17
C PHE A 8 -7.90 8.96 -5.73
N ILE A 9 -7.49 10.08 -5.11
CA ILE A 9 -6.13 10.23 -4.57
C ILE A 9 -5.89 9.22 -3.44
N ALA A 10 -6.83 9.08 -2.51
CA ALA A 10 -6.73 8.14 -1.40
C ALA A 10 -6.68 6.67 -1.88
N GLY A 11 -7.49 6.31 -2.87
CA GLY A 11 -7.43 5.00 -3.53
C GLY A 11 -6.10 4.79 -4.27
N GLY A 12 -5.58 5.84 -4.91
CA GLY A 12 -4.28 5.85 -5.58
C GLY A 12 -3.13 5.62 -4.62
N ASP A 13 -3.13 6.28 -3.47
CA ASP A 13 -2.11 6.10 -2.42
C ASP A 13 -2.15 4.68 -1.84
N PHE A 14 -3.34 4.14 -1.60
CA PHE A 14 -3.51 2.76 -1.14
C PHE A 14 -2.98 1.75 -2.15
N PHE A 15 -3.39 1.86 -3.41
CA PHE A 15 -2.93 0.98 -4.48
C PHE A 15 -1.42 1.13 -4.72
N GLY A 16 -0.91 2.36 -4.67
CA GLY A 16 0.51 2.67 -4.77
C GLY A 16 1.33 1.98 -3.69
N ALA A 17 0.86 1.96 -2.44
CA ALA A 17 1.54 1.26 -1.34
C ALA A 17 1.63 -0.26 -1.57
N ILE A 18 0.57 -0.88 -2.09
CA ILE A 18 0.56 -2.31 -2.44
C ILE A 18 1.53 -2.58 -3.59
N MET A 19 1.51 -1.76 -4.64
CA MET A 19 2.40 -1.91 -5.79
C MET A 19 3.87 -1.69 -5.40
N ALA A 20 4.16 -0.74 -4.52
CA ALA A 20 5.51 -0.54 -4.00
C ALA A 20 6.00 -1.78 -3.23
N GLY A 21 5.18 -2.33 -2.34
CA GLY A 21 5.49 -3.56 -1.61
C GLY A 21 5.67 -4.76 -2.52
N PHE A 22 4.81 -4.92 -3.53
CA PHE A 22 4.90 -5.97 -4.54
C PHE A 22 6.21 -5.89 -5.35
N LEU A 23 6.57 -4.71 -5.87
CA LEU A 23 7.77 -4.52 -6.69
C LEU A 23 9.05 -4.70 -5.87
N LEU A 24 9.07 -4.17 -4.64
CA LEU A 24 10.19 -4.36 -3.72
C LEU A 24 10.34 -5.85 -3.36
N GLY A 25 9.22 -6.53 -3.10
CA GLY A 25 9.18 -7.96 -2.85
C GLY A 25 9.66 -8.80 -4.03
N LEU A 26 9.25 -8.45 -5.25
CA LEU A 26 9.71 -9.10 -6.49
C LEU A 26 11.22 -8.96 -6.66
N GLY A 27 11.75 -7.76 -6.45
CA GLY A 27 13.19 -7.51 -6.49
C GLY A 27 13.94 -8.33 -5.43
N GLY A 28 13.41 -8.38 -4.21
CA GLY A 28 13.96 -9.19 -3.12
C GLY A 28 13.98 -10.68 -3.46
N ASP A 29 12.85 -11.23 -3.91
CA ASP A 29 12.76 -12.64 -4.28
C ASP A 29 13.71 -13.01 -5.44
N TYR A 30 13.87 -12.11 -6.42
CA TYR A 30 14.84 -12.29 -7.51
C TYR A 30 16.30 -12.25 -7.05
N ILE A 31 16.66 -11.32 -6.16
CA ILE A 31 18.03 -11.13 -5.67
C ILE A 31 18.46 -12.29 -4.76
N PHE A 32 17.58 -12.73 -3.87
CA PHE A 32 17.89 -13.77 -2.88
C PHE A 32 17.54 -15.19 -3.35
N GLY A 33 16.95 -15.35 -4.54
CA GLY A 33 16.55 -16.64 -5.08
C GLY A 33 15.47 -17.34 -4.25
N THR A 34 14.66 -16.57 -3.52
CA THR A 34 13.60 -17.12 -2.67
C THR A 34 12.35 -17.41 -3.49
N ARG A 35 11.58 -18.41 -3.03
CA ARG A 35 10.16 -18.56 -3.39
C ARG A 35 9.41 -17.26 -3.06
N PRO A 36 8.19 -16.98 -3.56
CA PRO A 36 7.55 -15.65 -3.52
C PRO A 36 7.18 -15.17 -2.10
N VAL A 37 8.15 -15.07 -1.20
CA VAL A 37 8.03 -14.79 0.23
C VAL A 37 8.15 -13.29 0.42
N PHE A 38 9.14 -12.66 -0.22
CA PHE A 38 9.29 -11.21 -0.14
C PHE A 38 8.13 -10.51 -0.83
N VAL A 39 7.64 -11.01 -1.97
CA VAL A 39 6.42 -10.53 -2.63
C VAL A 39 5.22 -10.57 -1.68
N VAL A 40 4.96 -11.72 -1.05
CA VAL A 40 3.81 -11.88 -0.15
C VAL A 40 3.95 -10.96 1.07
N SER A 41 5.13 -10.91 1.69
CA SER A 41 5.37 -10.01 2.83
C SER A 41 5.26 -8.54 2.44
N GLY A 42 5.70 -8.16 1.24
CA GLY A 42 5.66 -6.81 0.71
C GLY A 42 4.23 -6.36 0.42
N ILE A 43 3.40 -7.23 -0.17
CA ILE A 43 1.96 -6.97 -0.35
C ILE A 43 1.30 -6.76 1.01
N ILE A 44 1.53 -7.64 1.99
CA ILE A 44 0.94 -7.53 3.33
C ILE A 44 1.35 -6.21 3.99
N ALA A 45 2.65 -5.86 3.96
CA ALA A 45 3.16 -4.62 4.52
C ALA A 45 2.59 -3.38 3.81
N GLY A 46 2.48 -3.42 2.48
CA GLY A 46 1.88 -2.37 1.67
C GLY A 46 0.40 -2.16 1.99
N SER A 47 -0.37 -3.24 2.13
CA SER A 47 -1.78 -3.19 2.53
C SER A 47 -1.97 -2.63 3.94
N ILE A 48 -1.15 -3.05 4.91
CA ILE A 48 -1.21 -2.51 6.28
C ILE A 48 -0.90 -1.02 6.28
N THR A 49 0.14 -0.60 5.56
CA THR A 49 0.56 0.81 5.50
C THR A 49 -0.51 1.67 4.84
N GLY A 50 -1.02 1.25 3.67
CA GLY A 50 -2.09 1.96 2.99
C GLY A 50 -3.35 2.07 3.85
N PHE A 51 -3.74 0.98 4.51
CA PHE A 51 -4.90 0.96 5.39
C PHE A 51 -4.71 1.87 6.60
N TYR A 52 -3.51 1.87 7.20
CA TYR A 52 -3.20 2.74 8.33
C TYR A 52 -3.29 4.22 7.96
N VAL A 53 -2.77 4.60 6.79
CA VAL A 53 -2.86 5.97 6.28
C VAL A 53 -4.32 6.36 6.06
N MET A 54 -5.11 5.51 5.40
CA MET A 54 -6.54 5.74 5.18
C MET A 54 -7.30 5.86 6.51
N PHE A 55 -7.05 4.96 7.45
CA PHE A 55 -7.69 4.98 8.77
C PHE A 55 -7.35 6.24 9.57
N ARG A 56 -6.10 6.73 9.47
CA ARG A 56 -5.70 7.98 10.11
C ARG A 56 -6.48 9.16 9.55
N HIS A 57 -6.63 9.25 8.22
CA HIS A 57 -7.43 10.31 7.59
C HIS A 57 -8.89 10.27 8.06
N LEU A 58 -9.50 9.08 8.17
CA LEU A 58 -10.86 8.93 8.70
C LEU A 58 -10.96 9.38 10.16
N LYS A 59 -9.98 8.98 10.99
CA LYS A 59 -9.94 9.36 12.41
C LYS A 59 -9.77 10.86 12.59
N ASP A 60 -8.93 11.50 11.79
CA ASP A 60 -8.68 12.94 11.84
C ASP A 60 -9.89 13.75 11.34
N ALA A 61 -10.67 13.21 10.39
CA ALA A 61 -11.91 13.82 9.90
C ALA A 61 -13.10 13.68 10.87
N SER A 62 -12.99 12.84 11.90
CA SER A 62 -14.04 12.56 12.88
C SER A 62 -13.92 13.38 14.18
N GLY A 63 -12.85 14.17 14.33
CA GLY A 63 -12.50 14.90 15.54
C GLY A 63 -12.73 16.40 15.47
#